data_AF-A0A7K9QKL0-F1
#
_entry.id   AF-A0A7K9QKL0-F1
#
_cell.length_a   1.000
_cell.length_b   1.000
_cell.length_c   1.000
_cell.angle_alpha   90.00
_cell.angle_beta   90.00
_cell.angle_gamma   90.00
#
_symmetry.space_group_name_H-M   'P 1'
#
loop_
_entity.id
_entity.type
_entity.pdbx_description
1 polymer ?
#
loop_
_entity_poly.entity_id
_entity_poly.type
_entity_poly.pdbx_seq_one_letter_code
_entity_poly.pdbx_strand_id
1 'polypeptide(L)' 'FSVVVAVSRAQVQQEPSLETTEGSGINITCSHPKILTIDYIHWYRQLPSEGPELLVSAFK' A
#
# COMPACT_ATOMS: atom_id res chain seq x y z
N PHE A 1 -11.63 22.50 -20.38
CA PHE A 1 -10.50 21.58 -20.52
C PHE A 1 -10.43 20.71 -19.27
N SER A 2 -10.93 19.48 -19.34
CA SER A 2 -10.93 18.57 -18.19
C SER A 2 -9.67 17.72 -18.26
N VAL A 3 -8.75 17.90 -17.31
CA VAL A 3 -7.54 17.08 -17.23
C VAL A 3 -7.96 15.70 -16.73
N VAL A 4 -7.88 14.70 -17.61
CA VAL A 4 -8.04 13.30 -17.22
C VAL A 4 -6.75 12.88 -16.53
N VAL A 5 -6.77 12.81 -15.20
CA VAL A 5 -5.64 12.26 -14.44
C VAL A 5 -5.68 10.74 -14.62
N ALA A 6 -4.83 10.22 -15.49
CA ALA A 6 -4.63 8.79 -15.61
C ALA A 6 -3.92 8.30 -14.33
N VAL A 7 -4.69 7.76 -13.39
CA VAL A 7 -4.13 7.06 -12.24
C VAL A 7 -3.55 5.74 -12.75
N SER A 8 -2.26 5.70 -13.02
CA SER A 8 -1.54 4.45 -13.20
C SER A 8 -1.48 3.75 -11.84
N ARG A 9 -2.47 2.89 -11.54
CA ARG A 9 -2.36 1.98 -10.40
C ARG A 9 -1.18 1.05 -10.69
N ALA A 10 -0.18 1.04 -9.80
CA ALA A 10 0.64 -0.15 -9.63
C ALA A 10 -0.33 -1.34 -9.52
N GLN A 11 -0.01 -2.49 -10.14
CA GLN A 11 -0.92 -3.65 -10.17
C GLN A 11 -0.97 -4.37 -8.81
N VAL A 12 -1.04 -3.59 -7.73
CA VAL A 12 -1.10 -4.04 -6.35
C VAL A 12 -2.57 -4.14 -5.96
N GLN A 13 -2.99 -5.32 -5.54
CA GLN A 13 -4.30 -5.57 -4.95
C GLN A 13 -4.14 -5.64 -3.43
N GLN A 14 -4.90 -4.83 -2.70
CA GLN A 14 -4.99 -4.84 -1.24
C GLN A 14 -6.47 -4.76 -0.84
N GLU A 15 -6.79 -5.24 0.35
CA GLU A 15 -8.10 -4.97 0.94
C GLU A 15 -8.27 -3.46 1.15
N PRO A 16 -9.39 -2.87 0.72
CA PRO A 16 -9.59 -1.42 0.75
C PRO A 16 -9.79 -0.86 2.16
N SER A 17 -10.23 -1.69 3.10
CA SER A 17 -10.52 -1.31 4.48
C SER A 17 -10.38 -2.51 5.41
N LEU A 18 -9.94 -2.27 6.64
CA LEU A 18 -9.91 -3.26 7.70
C LEU A 18 -10.22 -2.55 9.02
N GLU A 19 -11.20 -3.08 9.76
CA GLU A 19 -11.56 -2.60 11.10
C GLU A 19 -11.06 -3.61 12.14
N THR A 20 -10.55 -3.12 13.26
CA THR A 20 -10.07 -3.96 14.37
C THR A 20 -10.29 -3.26 15.71
N THR A 21 -10.13 -3.99 16.80
CA THR A 21 -10.15 -3.45 18.15
C THR A 21 -8.79 -2.90 18.57
N GLU A 22 -8.78 -1.81 19.33
CA GLU A 22 -7.54 -1.22 19.85
C GLU A 22 -6.70 -2.27 20.62
N GLY A 23 -5.39 -2.27 20.38
CA GLY A 23 -4.46 -3.25 20.96
C GLY A 23 -4.41 -4.60 20.25
N SER A 24 -5.24 -4.83 19.23
CA SER A 24 -5.19 -6.06 18.43
C SER A 24 -4.17 -5.94 17.28
N GLY A 25 -3.43 -7.02 17.04
CA GLY A 25 -2.57 -7.12 15.86
C GLY A 25 -3.39 -7.30 14.58
N ILE A 26 -2.91 -6.73 13.48
CA ILE A 26 -3.54 -6.86 12.15
C ILE A 26 -2.55 -7.36 11.12
N ASN A 27 -3.07 -8.06 10.10
CA ASN A 27 -2.31 -8.49 8.94
C ASN A 27 -2.86 -7.77 7.70
N ILE A 28 -2.08 -6.85 7.15
CA ILE A 28 -2.41 -6.18 5.89
C ILE A 28 -1.69 -6.94 4.77
N THR A 29 -2.46 -7.51 3.84
CA THR A 29 -1.92 -8.30 2.73
C THR A 29 -1.94 -7.49 1.45
N CYS A 30 -0.98 -7.78 0.55
CA CYS A 30 -1.01 -7.28 -0.82
C CYS A 30 -0.69 -8.41 -1.79
N SER A 31 -1.27 -8.36 -2.99
CA SER A 31 -0.83 -9.17 -4.12
C SER A 31 -0.32 -8.26 -5.21
N HIS A 32 0.87 -8.56 -5.73
CA HIS A 32 1.46 -7.87 -6.86
C HIS A 32 1.84 -8.96 -7.87
N PRO A 33 1.02 -9.23 -8.91
CA PRO A 33 1.19 -10.39 -9.79
C PRO A 33 2.39 -10.25 -10.74
N LYS A 34 2.88 -9.03 -10.96
CA LYS A 34 3.98 -8.71 -11.90
C LYS A 34 5.28 -8.26 -11.24
N ILE A 35 5.41 -8.39 -9.92
CA ILE A 35 6.63 -7.99 -9.22
C ILE A 35 7.69 -9.08 -9.39
N LEU A 36 8.94 -8.66 -9.52
CA LEU A 36 10.08 -9.57 -9.63
C LEU A 36 10.60 -9.92 -8.22
N THR A 37 11.23 -11.08 -8.08
CA THR A 37 11.90 -11.52 -6.83
C THR A 37 13.24 -10.80 -6.59
N ILE A 38 13.43 -9.66 -7.24
CA ILE A 38 14.56 -8.75 -7.04
C ILE A 38 14.11 -7.36 -6.62
N ASP A 39 12.79 -7.16 -6.54
CA ASP A 39 12.19 -5.88 -6.22
C ASP A 39 12.01 -5.75 -4.70
N TYR A 40 11.98 -4.51 -4.24
CA TYR A 40 11.58 -4.17 -2.88
C TYR A 40 10.10 -3.82 -2.84
N ILE A 41 9.42 -4.29 -1.79
CA ILE A 41 8.09 -3.86 -1.42
C ILE A 41 8.23 -2.84 -0.29
N HIS A 42 7.70 -1.64 -0.52
CA HIS A 42 7.65 -0.57 0.46
C HIS A 42 6.21 -0.41 0.97
N TRP A 43 6.05 -0.43 2.28
CA TRP A 43 4.77 -0.18 2.94
C TRP A 43 4.76 1.21 3.55
N TYR A 44 3.80 2.03 3.12
CA TYR A 44 3.62 3.38 3.64
C TYR A 44 2.32 3.49 4.44
N ARG A 45 2.34 4.32 5.47
CA ARG A 45 1.16 4.79 6.20
C ARG A 45 0.95 6.27 5.91
N GLN A 46 -0.30 6.67 5.74
CA GLN A 46 -0.65 8.08 5.67
C GLN A 46 -1.84 8.34 6.59
N LEU A 47 -1.63 9.18 7.60
CA LEU A 47 -2.70 9.69 8.45
C LEU A 47 -3.33 10.94 7.83
N PRO A 48 -4.56 11.29 8.21
CA PRO A 48 -5.17 12.56 7.79
C PRO A 48 -4.22 13.73 8.10
N SER A 49 -4.05 14.65 7.15
CA SER A 49 -3.16 15.83 7.23
C SER A 49 -1.65 15.57 7.23
N GLU A 50 -1.20 14.32 7.11
CA GLU A 50 0.22 13.98 7.07
C GLU A 50 0.70 13.54 5.68
N GLY A 51 2.03 13.61 5.47
CA GLY A 51 2.67 12.99 4.32
C GLY A 51 2.79 11.46 4.48
N PRO A 52 3.14 10.73 3.42
CA PRO A 52 3.42 9.29 3.53
C PRO A 52 4.63 9.01 4.43
N GLU A 53 4.45 8.11 5.40
CA GLU A 53 5.48 7.59 6.30
C GLU A 53 5.87 6.17 5.89
N LEU A 54 7.16 5.91 5.68
CA LEU A 54 7.64 4.56 5.40
C LEU A 54 7.61 3.71 6.67
N LEU A 55 6.85 2.62 6.68
CA LEU A 55 6.79 1.67 7.79
C LEU A 55 7.85 0.57 7.66
N VAL A 56 7.89 -0.08 6.49
CA VAL A 56 8.77 -1.22 6.25
C VAL A 56 9.16 -1.30 4.77
N SER A 57 10.39 -1.73 4.54
CA SER A 57 10.91 -2.13 3.23
C SER A 57 11.33 -3.59 3.29
N ALA A 58 10.80 -4.43 2.41
CA ALA A 58 11.10 -5.85 2.38
C ALA A 58 11.51 -6.25 0.95
N PHE A 59 12.54 -7.08 0.84
CA PHE A 59 12.90 -7.70 -0.42
C PHE A 59 11.93 -8.83 -0.73
N LYS A 60 11.46 -8.92 -1.97
CA LYS A 60 10.53 -9.97 -2.41
C LYS A 60 11.26 -11.23 -2.87
#